data_AF-A0AAW9K916-F1
#
_entry.id   AF-A0AAW9K916-F1
#
_cell.length_a   1.000
_cell.length_b   1.000
_cell.length_c   1.000
_cell.angle_alpha   90.00
_cell.angle_beta   90.00
_cell.angle_gamma   90.00
#
_symmetry.space_group_name_H-M   'P 1'
#
loop_
_entity.id
_entity.type
_entity.pdbx_description
1 polymer ?
#
loop_
_entity_poly.entity_id
_entity_poly.type
_entity_poly.pdbx_seq_one_letter_code
_entity_poly.pdbx_strand_id
1 'polypeptide(L)' 'MMNALTIFILQLIYVPLLTLRTTFVVKGKKAQSSLFAFLEAIIYIVSLGIVFSDLSNLLNIGAYIIGYGIGIYLGGII' A
#
# COMPACT_ATOMS: atom_id res chain seq x y z
N MET A 1 2.59 1.42 19.27
CA MET A 1 3.43 0.29 18.77
C MET A 1 2.63 -0.70 17.92
N MET A 2 1.50 -1.25 18.40
CA MET A 2 0.67 -2.18 17.61
C MET A 2 0.22 -1.59 16.25
N ASN A 3 -0.14 -0.31 16.21
CA ASN A 3 -0.65 0.37 15.00
C ASN A 3 0.41 0.53 13.89
N ALA A 4 1.67 0.79 14.26
CA ALA A 4 2.75 1.02 13.30
C ALA A 4 3.08 -0.25 12.49
N LEU A 5 3.09 -1.41 13.15
CA LEU A 5 3.34 -2.70 12.49
C LEU A 5 2.22 -3.04 11.49
N THR A 6 0.98 -2.74 11.86
CA THR A 6 -0.19 -2.93 10.97
C THR A 6 -0.10 -2.03 9.75
N ILE A 7 0.27 -0.75 9.90
CA ILE A 7 0.51 0.16 8.77
C ILE A 7 1.62 -0.36 7.85
N PHE A 8 2.71 -0.88 8.44
CA PHE A 8 3.82 -1.43 7.68
C PHE A 8 3.38 -2.64 6.82
N ILE A 9 2.64 -3.58 7.41
CA ILE A 9 2.11 -4.75 6.69
C ILE A 9 1.11 -4.35 5.61
N LEU A 10 0.21 -3.41 5.91
CA LEU A 10 -0.73 -2.87 4.92
C LEU A 10 0.00 -2.26 3.72
N GLN A 11 1.05 -1.47 3.97
CA GLN A 11 1.87 -0.90 2.90
C GLN A 11 2.61 -1.97 2.09
N LEU A 12 3.10 -3.02 2.76
CA LEU A 12 3.75 -4.15 2.10
C LEU A 12 2.80 -4.90 1.14
N ILE A 13 1.49 -4.91 1.42
CA ILE A 13 0.47 -5.51 0.54
C ILE A 13 -0.02 -4.53 -0.53
N TYR A 14 -0.13 -3.25 -0.18
CA TYR A 14 -0.55 -2.17 -1.08
C TYR A 14 0.35 -2.08 -2.32
N VAL A 15 1.67 -2.10 -2.13
CA VAL A 15 2.57 -1.82 -3.24
C VAL A 15 2.63 -2.95 -4.30
N PRO A 16 2.66 -4.24 -3.95
CA PRO A 16 2.51 -5.32 -4.93
C PRO A 16 1.19 -5.25 -5.69
N LEU A 17 0.08 -4.85 -5.04
CA LEU A 17 -1.19 -4.63 -5.73
C LEU A 17 -1.09 -3.48 -6.74
N LEU A 18 -0.35 -2.43 -6.40
CA LEU A 18 -0.04 -1.33 -7.31
C LEU A 18 0.80 -1.79 -8.50
N THR A 19 1.82 -2.63 -8.31
CA THR A 19 2.58 -3.25 -9.42
C THR A 19 1.70 -4.15 -10.29
N LEU A 20 0.87 -4.99 -9.68
CA LEU A 20 -0.04 -5.85 -10.43
C LEU A 20 -1.00 -5.01 -11.27
N ARG A 21 -1.59 -3.97 -10.67
CA ARG A 21 -2.45 -3.02 -11.38
C ARG A 21 -1.72 -2.40 -12.57
N THR A 22 -0.53 -1.83 -12.38
CA THR A 22 0.23 -1.21 -13.48
C THR A 22 0.57 -2.21 -14.57
N THR A 23 0.94 -3.44 -14.19
CA THR A 23 1.19 -4.55 -15.13
C THR A 23 -0.06 -4.91 -15.93
N PHE A 24 -1.24 -5.01 -15.29
CA PHE A 24 -2.51 -5.30 -15.98
C PHE A 24 -2.96 -4.15 -16.89
N VAL A 25 -2.68 -2.90 -16.51
CA VAL A 25 -2.91 -1.72 -17.36
C VAL A 25 -2.06 -1.80 -18.63
N VAL A 26 -0.76 -2.08 -18.50
CA VAL A 26 0.15 -2.24 -19.65
C VAL A 26 -0.25 -3.43 -20.53
N LYS A 27 -0.73 -4.52 -19.93
CA LYS A 27 -1.27 -5.69 -20.65
C LYS A 27 -2.67 -5.48 -21.25
N GLY A 28 -3.25 -4.29 -21.14
CA GLY A 28 -4.56 -3.96 -21.71
C GLY A 28 -5.77 -4.62 -21.02
N LYS A 29 -5.58 -5.27 -19.86
CA LYS A 29 -6.63 -6.02 -19.15
C LYS A 29 -7.44 -5.11 -18.21
N LYS A 30 -8.30 -4.27 -18.79
CA LYS A 30 -9.06 -3.21 -18.12
C LYS A 30 -9.91 -3.67 -16.92
N ALA A 31 -10.57 -4.83 -17.03
CA ALA A 31 -11.41 -5.35 -15.95
C ALA A 31 -10.60 -5.74 -14.71
N GLN A 32 -9.48 -6.44 -14.92
CA GLN A 32 -8.59 -6.86 -13.84
C GLN A 32 -7.90 -5.65 -13.21
N SER A 33 -7.41 -4.70 -14.01
CA SER A 33 -6.79 -3.47 -13.48
C SER A 33 -7.75 -2.65 -12.63
N SER A 34 -9.05 -2.58 -12.98
CA SER A 34 -10.04 -1.86 -12.19
C SER A 34 -10.33 -2.55 -10.85
N LEU A 35 -10.33 -3.89 -10.82
CA LEU A 35 -10.52 -4.64 -9.58
C LEU A 35 -9.33 -4.46 -8.62
N PHE A 36 -8.11 -4.54 -9.15
CA PHE A 36 -6.90 -4.27 -8.35
C PHE A 36 -6.86 -2.83 -7.86
N ALA A 37 -7.26 -1.85 -8.68
CA ALA A 37 -7.38 -0.45 -8.26
C ALA A 37 -8.37 -0.25 -7.11
N PHE A 38 -9.50 -0.98 -7.13
CA PHE A 38 -10.49 -0.91 -6.06
C PHE A 38 -9.95 -1.49 -4.74
N LEU A 39 -9.29 -2.66 -4.81
CA LEU A 39 -8.65 -3.28 -3.63
C LEU A 39 -7.52 -2.40 -3.07
N GLU A 40 -6.69 -1.84 -3.95
CA GLU A 40 -5.64 -0.86 -3.63
C GLU A 40 -6.22 0.34 -2.87
N ALA A 41 -7.34 0.91 -3.35
CA ALA A 41 -7.99 2.06 -2.73
C ALA A 41 -8.52 1.77 -1.31
N ILE A 42 -9.05 0.57 -1.06
CA ILE A 42 -9.49 0.17 0.29
C ILE A 42 -8.30 0.14 1.25
N ILE A 43 -7.22 -0.52 0.85
CA ILE A 43 -6.01 -0.65 1.68
C ILE A 43 -5.40 0.73 1.94
N TYR A 44 -5.38 1.60 0.92
CA TYR A 44 -4.89 2.96 1.04
C TYR A 44 -5.66 3.76 2.09
N ILE A 45 -7.00 3.79 2.01
CA ILE A 45 -7.84 4.56 2.94
C ILE A 45 -7.72 4.01 4.36
N VAL A 46 -7.68 2.69 4.54
CA VAL A 46 -7.51 2.06 5.86
C VAL A 46 -6.14 2.43 6.46
N SER A 47 -5.08 2.32 5.67
CA SER A 47 -3.72 2.66 6.11
C SER A 47 -3.61 4.12 6.50
N LEU A 48 -4.15 5.02 5.67
CA LEU A 48 -4.21 6.45 5.95
C LEU A 48 -5.03 6.75 7.19
N GLY A 49 -6.20 6.13 7.36
CA GLY A 49 -7.03 6.34 8.55
C GLY A 49 -6.27 6.02 9.84
N ILE A 50 -5.45 4.96 9.85
CA ILE A 50 -4.63 4.59 11.02
C ILE A 50 -3.50 5.61 11.24
N VAL A 51 -2.84 6.09 10.17
CA VAL A 51 -1.82 7.15 10.28
C VAL A 51 -2.44 8.45 10.81
N PHE A 52 -3.60 8.83 10.29
CA PHE A 52 -4.29 10.06 10.67
C PHE A 52 -4.86 10.03 12.09
N SER A 53 -5.25 8.85 12.57
CA SER A 53 -5.78 8.68 13.94
C SER A 53 -4.73 8.95 15.03
N ASP A 54 -3.44 8.91 14.68
CA ASP A 54 -2.35 9.07 15.64
C ASP A 54 -1.16 9.80 14.97
N LEU A 55 -1.46 11.00 14.46
CA LEU A 55 -0.55 11.86 13.69
C LEU A 55 0.64 12.39 14.52
N SER A 56 0.51 12.45 15.84
CA SER A 56 1.59 12.85 16.75
C SER A 56 2.66 11.77 16.92
N ASN A 57 2.40 10.54 16.47
CA ASN A 57 3.30 9.41 16.62
C ASN A 57 4.22 9.30 15.39
N LEU A 58 5.44 9.85 15.48
CA LEU A 58 6.45 9.75 14.43
C LEU A 58 6.73 8.31 14.00
N LEU A 59 6.48 7.32 14.86
CA LEU A 59 6.62 5.90 14.53
C LEU A 59 5.60 5.41 13.50
N ASN A 60 4.36 5.89 13.53
CA ASN A 60 3.33 5.48 12.56
C ASN A 60 3.63 6.09 11.18
N ILE A 61 4.07 7.36 11.17
CA ILE A 61 4.51 8.05 9.95
C ILE A 61 5.75 7.38 9.38
N GLY A 62 6.75 7.07 10.23
CA GLY A 62 7.96 6.37 9.84
C GLY A 62 7.68 4.97 9.27
N ALA A 63 6.80 4.20 9.92
CA ALA A 63 6.39 2.89 9.43
C ALA A 63 5.67 2.96 8.07
N TYR A 64 4.86 3.99 7.83
CA TYR A 64 4.22 4.22 6.54
C TYR A 64 5.26 4.52 5.44
N ILE A 65 6.20 5.43 5.69
CA ILE A 65 7.22 5.84 4.72
C ILE A 65 8.17 4.68 4.41
N ILE A 66 8.65 3.98 5.44
CA ILE A 66 9.57 2.83 5.30
C ILE A 66 8.85 1.66 4.63
N GLY A 67 7.61 1.35 5.04
CA GLY A 67 6.79 0.30 4.45
C GLY A 67 6.50 0.56 2.98
N TYR A 68 6.20 1.80 2.60
CA TYR A 68 6.01 2.19 1.20
C TYR A 68 7.29 2.00 0.38
N GLY A 69 8.44 2.45 0.88
CA GLY A 69 9.72 2.32 0.19
C GLY A 69 10.13 0.85 -0.03
N ILE A 70 10.01 0.02 1.01
CA ILE A 70 10.30 -1.42 0.93
C ILE A 70 9.28 -2.12 0.01
N GLY A 71 8.01 -1.74 0.09
CA GLY A 71 6.97 -2.25 -0.77
C GLY A 71 7.25 -1.98 -2.25
N ILE A 72 7.75 -0.78 -2.61
CA ILE A 72 8.12 -0.46 -4.00
C ILE A 72 9.27 -1.33 -4.47
N TYR A 73 10.29 -1.50 -3.64
CA TYR A 73 11.43 -2.34 -3.98
C TYR A 73 11.01 -3.80 -4.23
N LEU A 74 10.19 -4.37 -3.34
CA LEU A 74 9.68 -5.74 -3.48
C LEU A 74 8.70 -5.87 -4.65
N GLY A 75 7.83 -4.88 -4.83
CA GLY A 75 6.88 -4.83 -5.93
C GLY A 75 7.57 -4.68 -7.28
N GLY A 76 8.75 -4.06 -7.36
CA GLY A 76 9.53 -3.95 -8.60
C GLY A 76 10.31 -5.22 -8.98
N ILE A 77 10.43 -6.18 -8.05
CA ILE A 77 11.07 -7.49 -8.31
C ILE A 77 10.09 -8.48 -8.97
N ILE A 78 8.79 -8.26 -8.82
CA ILE A 78 7.70 -9.13 -9.32
C ILE A 78 7.27 -8.69 -10.73
#